data_AF-A0A0S3EWI1-F1
#
_entry.id   AF-A0A0S3EWI1-F1
#
_cell.length_a   1.000
_cell.length_b   1.000
_cell.length_c   1.000
_cell.angle_alpha   90.00
_cell.angle_beta   90.00
_cell.angle_gamma   90.00
#
_symmetry.space_group_name_H-M   'P 1'
#
loop_
_entity.id
_entity.type
_entity.pdbx_description
1 polymer ?
#
loop_
_entity_poly.entity_id
_entity_poly.type
_entity_poly.pdbx_seq_one_letter_code
_entity_poly.pdbx_strand_id
1 'polypeptide(L)'
;MTDDEFPPDAENQEASYEVGYRKPPRHSQFKSGNKHGKGRPRGSRNMKSIVRDVLEDKIPVKINGKTRKVSPVELGLRQLVRKANAGDLKAISQVLTLGERYSPPDDDTPIPEEEAAYALETIKHYLLMQGDFGDE
;
A
#
# COMPACT_ATOMS: atom_id res chain seq x y z
N MET A 1 -22.06 -56.11 2.48
CA MET A 1 -20.71 -56.09 3.07
C MET A 1 -19.78 -56.36 1.92
N THR A 2 -19.21 -55.30 1.35
CA THR A 2 -18.30 -55.32 0.20
C THR A 2 -16.88 -55.54 0.71
N ASP A 3 -16.17 -56.46 0.07
CA ASP A 3 -14.78 -56.81 0.34
C ASP A 3 -13.86 -55.65 -0.06
N ASP A 4 -13.49 -54.81 0.92
CA ASP A 4 -12.33 -53.91 0.81
C ASP A 4 -11.07 -54.71 1.17
N GLU A 5 -10.63 -55.59 0.26
CA GLU A 5 -9.28 -56.15 0.30
C GLU A 5 -8.29 -55.06 -0.14
N PHE A 6 -7.73 -54.35 0.83
CA PHE A 6 -6.51 -53.57 0.64
C PHE A 6 -5.38 -54.52 0.23
N PRO A 7 -4.70 -54.32 -0.92
CA PRO A 7 -3.62 -55.20 -1.33
C PRO A 7 -2.45 -55.09 -0.33
N PRO A 8 -1.81 -56.22 0.02
CA PRO A 8 -0.80 -56.28 1.06
C PRO A 8 0.42 -55.44 0.69
N ASP A 9 0.96 -54.79 1.72
CA ASP A 9 2.10 -53.89 1.68
C ASP A 9 3.25 -54.45 0.84
N ALA A 10 3.84 -53.54 0.05
CA ALA A 10 4.97 -53.79 -0.83
C ALA A 10 6.19 -54.29 -0.05
N GLU A 11 6.23 -55.59 0.21
CA GLU A 11 7.39 -56.29 0.75
C GLU A 11 8.45 -56.46 -0.35
N ASN A 12 9.61 -55.87 -0.05
CA ASN A 12 10.93 -56.39 -0.38
C ASN A 12 11.33 -56.43 -1.87
N GLN A 13 11.78 -55.28 -2.38
CA GLN A 13 12.73 -55.20 -3.50
C GLN A 13 14.05 -54.59 -3.00
N GLU A 14 14.76 -55.31 -2.14
CA GLU A 14 16.17 -55.02 -1.78
C GLU A 14 17.18 -55.46 -2.85
N ALA A 15 16.73 -55.93 -4.02
CA ALA A 15 17.60 -56.32 -5.12
C ALA A 15 17.95 -55.13 -6.04
N SER A 16 19.19 -54.64 -5.91
CA SER A 16 19.98 -53.83 -6.87
C SER A 16 19.52 -52.41 -7.22
N TYR A 17 19.52 -51.48 -6.26
CA TYR A 17 19.60 -50.05 -6.59
C TYR A 17 21.06 -49.63 -6.81
N GLU A 18 21.52 -49.67 -8.07
CA GLU A 18 22.87 -49.22 -8.45
C GLU A 18 22.93 -47.69 -8.51
N VAL A 19 23.81 -47.11 -7.68
CA VAL A 19 24.09 -45.67 -7.64
C VAL A 19 24.94 -45.27 -8.83
N GLY A 20 24.58 -44.19 -9.53
CA GLY A 20 25.28 -43.73 -10.73
C GLY A 20 24.91 -42.31 -11.15
N TYR A 21 25.33 -41.89 -12.33
CA TYR A 21 25.02 -40.55 -12.84
C TYR A 21 23.50 -40.36 -12.92
N ARG A 22 22.99 -39.30 -12.27
CA ARG A 22 21.56 -38.98 -12.11
C ARG A 22 20.73 -40.01 -11.31
N LYS A 23 21.38 -40.93 -10.59
CA LYS A 23 20.74 -41.93 -9.69
C LYS A 23 21.30 -41.79 -8.26
N PRO A 24 20.82 -40.81 -7.46
CA PRO A 24 21.35 -40.56 -6.12
C PRO A 24 20.99 -41.69 -5.13
N PRO A 25 21.79 -41.97 -4.10
CA PRO A 25 21.51 -43.03 -3.12
C PRO A 25 20.16 -42.85 -2.40
N ARG A 26 19.34 -43.92 -2.34
CA ARG A 26 17.98 -43.89 -1.78
C ARG A 26 17.89 -43.36 -0.34
N HIS A 27 18.87 -43.70 0.50
CA HIS A 27 18.89 -43.24 1.90
C HIS A 27 19.06 -41.72 2.04
N SER A 28 19.56 -41.04 1.01
CA SER A 28 19.76 -39.58 0.97
C SER A 28 18.74 -38.83 0.12
N GLN A 29 17.85 -39.55 -0.58
CA GLN A 29 16.82 -38.92 -1.41
C GLN A 29 15.79 -38.21 -0.53
N PHE A 30 15.38 -37.01 -0.93
CA PHE A 30 14.24 -36.35 -0.31
C PHE A 30 12.98 -37.18 -0.57
N LYS A 31 12.21 -37.47 0.49
CA LYS A 31 10.92 -38.16 0.37
C LYS A 31 9.95 -37.33 -0.50
N SER A 32 9.16 -37.98 -1.34
CA SER A 32 8.08 -37.31 -2.06
C SER A 32 7.11 -36.64 -1.07
N GLY A 33 6.68 -35.41 -1.35
CA GLY A 33 5.84 -34.63 -0.43
C GLY A 33 6.59 -34.04 0.77
N ASN A 34 7.92 -34.15 0.83
CA ASN A 34 8.70 -33.52 1.90
C ASN A 34 8.62 -31.99 1.79
N LYS A 35 7.99 -31.36 2.78
CA LYS A 35 7.87 -29.90 2.92
C LYS A 35 9.15 -29.28 3.54
N HIS A 36 10.17 -30.08 3.85
CA HIS A 36 11.48 -29.61 4.32
C HIS A 36 12.33 -29.15 3.14
N GLY A 37 11.85 -28.03 2.62
CA GLY A 37 12.39 -27.16 1.59
C GLY A 37 11.56 -25.88 1.59
N LYS A 38 11.00 -25.52 2.76
CA LYS A 38 10.51 -24.16 3.00
C LYS A 38 11.76 -23.29 2.93
N GLY A 39 12.14 -22.88 1.71
CA GLY A 39 13.05 -21.75 1.53
C GLY A 39 12.53 -20.56 2.34
N ARG A 40 13.25 -19.44 2.30
CA ARG A 40 12.86 -18.23 3.05
C ARG A 40 11.33 -18.01 2.96
N PRO A 41 10.60 -17.99 4.09
CA PRO A 41 9.15 -17.99 4.07
C PRO A 41 8.64 -16.81 3.24
N ARG A 42 7.66 -17.07 2.37
CA ARG A 42 6.98 -16.01 1.60
C ARG A 42 6.42 -15.00 2.59
N GLY A 43 6.80 -13.73 2.43
CA GLY A 43 6.37 -12.66 3.33
C GLY A 43 7.15 -12.55 4.64
N SER A 44 8.38 -13.07 4.73
CA SER A 44 9.23 -12.82 5.91
C SER A 44 9.27 -11.31 6.19
N ARG A 45 8.81 -10.90 7.38
CA ARG A 45 8.82 -9.51 7.82
C ARG A 45 10.25 -8.98 7.67
N ASN A 46 10.45 -8.07 6.73
CA ASN A 46 11.74 -7.48 6.41
C ASN A 46 11.71 -6.00 6.81
N MET A 47 12.86 -5.34 6.86
CA MET A 47 12.92 -3.94 7.31
C MET A 47 11.99 -3.04 6.47
N LYS A 48 11.91 -3.27 5.16
CA LYS A 48 11.02 -2.54 4.26
C LYS A 48 9.54 -2.71 4.63
N SER A 49 9.11 -3.94 4.93
CA SER A 49 7.72 -4.20 5.32
C SER A 49 7.42 -3.57 6.68
N ILE A 50 8.33 -3.66 7.65
CA ILE A 50 8.17 -3.03 8.97
C ILE A 50 8.01 -1.52 8.84
N VAL A 51 8.89 -0.87 8.07
CA VAL A 51 8.85 0.58 7.88
C VAL A 51 7.52 0.98 7.23
N ARG A 52 7.07 0.24 6.20
CA ARG A 52 5.76 0.51 5.59
C ARG A 52 4.62 0.39 6.60
N ASP A 53 4.57 -0.73 7.33
CA ASP A 53 3.51 -0.98 8.32
C ASP A 53 3.46 0.15 9.34
N VAL A 54 4.63 0.53 9.90
CA VAL A 54 4.73 1.60 10.91
C VAL A 54 4.29 2.95 10.35
N LEU A 55 4.64 3.27 9.10
CA LEU A 55 4.24 4.54 8.48
C LEU A 55 2.74 4.60 8.13
N GLU A 56 2.12 3.45 7.83
CA GLU A 56 0.70 3.33 7.49
C GLU A 56 -0.21 3.16 8.72
N ASP A 57 0.34 2.65 9.83
CA ASP A 57 -0.38 2.43 11.09
C ASP A 57 -0.95 3.73 11.67
N LYS A 58 -2.15 3.66 12.26
CA LYS A 58 -2.80 4.82 12.88
C LYS A 58 -2.55 4.85 14.38
N ILE A 59 -1.87 5.90 14.85
CA ILE A 59 -1.53 6.10 16.27
C ILE A 59 -2.47 7.14 16.89
N PRO A 60 -2.98 6.94 18.12
CA PRO A 60 -3.75 7.96 18.83
C PRO A 60 -2.86 9.13 19.24
N VAL A 61 -3.21 10.35 18.82
CA VAL A 61 -2.51 11.59 19.14
C VAL A 61 -3.52 12.66 19.55
N LYS A 62 -3.16 13.50 20.53
CA LYS A 62 -3.98 14.64 20.95
C LYS A 62 -3.71 15.84 20.04
N ILE A 63 -4.72 16.25 19.27
CA ILE A 63 -4.68 17.42 18.39
C ILE A 63 -5.80 18.38 18.83
N ASN A 64 -5.44 19.62 19.17
CA ASN A 64 -6.38 20.66 19.59
C ASN A 64 -7.32 20.18 20.72
N GLY A 65 -6.75 19.51 21.73
CA GLY A 65 -7.50 19.00 22.87
C GLY A 65 -8.25 17.68 22.64
N LYS A 66 -8.43 17.23 21.39
CA LYS A 66 -9.16 16.01 21.03
C LYS A 66 -8.19 14.90 20.62
N THR A 67 -8.42 13.67 21.10
CA THR A 67 -7.65 12.50 20.66
C THR A 67 -8.14 12.05 19.28
N ARG A 68 -7.24 11.98 18.29
CA ARG A 68 -7.51 11.48 16.95
C ARG A 68 -6.49 10.44 16.56
N LYS A 69 -6.91 9.46 15.77
CA LYS A 69 -6.01 8.46 15.18
C LYS A 69 -5.45 9.02 13.88
N VAL A 70 -4.12 9.19 13.81
CA VAL A 70 -3.39 9.77 12.67
C VAL A 70 -2.18 8.92 12.35
N SER A 71 -1.75 8.90 11.08
CA SER A 71 -0.56 8.16 10.68
C SER A 71 0.71 8.90 11.13
N PRO A 72 1.83 8.18 11.38
CA PRO A 72 3.11 8.80 11.70
C PRO A 72 3.63 9.76 10.63
N VAL A 73 3.37 9.46 9.35
CA VAL A 73 3.74 10.33 8.23
C VAL A 73 3.01 11.67 8.34
N GLU A 74 1.68 11.63 8.53
CA GLU A 74 0.87 12.83 8.67
C GLU A 74 1.27 13.63 9.92
N LEU A 75 1.52 12.94 11.03
CA LEU A 75 1.99 13.56 12.25
C LEU A 75 3.35 14.26 12.07
N GLY A 76 4.29 13.60 11.39
CA GLY A 76 5.61 14.14 11.06
C GLY A 76 5.50 15.40 10.21
N LEU A 77 4.64 15.39 9.18
CA LEU A 77 4.40 16.55 8.33
C LEU A 77 3.81 17.72 9.12
N ARG A 78 2.80 17.47 9.97
CA ARG A 78 2.22 18.50 10.87
C ARG A 78 3.29 19.09 11.79
N GLN A 79 4.20 18.27 12.31
CA GLN A 79 5.28 18.73 13.17
C GLN A 79 6.34 19.53 12.41
N LEU A 80 6.64 19.13 11.17
CA LEU A 80 7.54 19.86 10.27
C LEU A 80 7.00 21.28 9.99
N VAL A 81 5.71 21.39 9.64
CA VAL A 81 5.05 22.68 9.43
C VAL A 81 5.07 23.54 10.69
N ARG A 82 4.83 22.95 11.87
CA ARG A 82 4.94 23.69 13.14
C ARG A 82 6.34 24.25 13.38
N LYS A 83 7.39 23.49 13.06
CA LYS A 83 8.78 23.97 13.17
C LYS A 83 9.07 25.09 12.17
N ALA A 84 8.57 24.96 10.95
CA ALA A 84 8.68 26.01 9.94
C ALA A 84 8.01 27.31 10.41
N ASN A 85 6.78 27.22 10.94
CA ASN A 85 6.06 28.36 11.50
C ASN A 85 6.75 28.97 12.73
N ALA A 86 7.59 28.21 13.44
CA ALA A 86 8.40 28.70 14.54
C ALA A 86 9.70 29.41 14.08
N GLY A 87 9.99 29.45 12.77
CA GLY A 87 11.14 30.16 12.20
C GLY A 87 12.37 29.29 11.89
N ASP A 88 12.27 27.96 11.95
CA ASP A 88 13.35 27.07 11.55
C ASP A 88 13.52 27.10 10.01
N LEU A 89 14.58 27.77 9.54
CA LEU A 89 14.86 27.95 8.10
C LEU A 89 14.98 26.62 7.33
N LYS A 90 15.50 25.57 7.97
CA LYS A 90 15.62 24.24 7.34
C LYS A 90 14.27 23.54 7.24
N ALA A 91 13.42 23.72 8.25
CA ALA A 91 12.05 23.22 8.19
C ALA A 91 11.25 23.97 7.11
N ILE A 92 11.42 25.30 7.02
CA ILE A 92 10.80 26.13 5.98
C ILE A 92 11.21 25.63 4.59
N SER A 93 12.50 25.44 4.34
CA SER A 93 12.96 24.96 3.03
C SER A 93 12.37 23.60 2.68
N GLN A 94 12.28 22.67 3.65
CA GLN A 94 11.67 21.36 3.44
C GLN A 94 10.17 21.45 3.13
N VAL A 95 9.43 22.33 3.81
CA VAL A 95 8.00 22.57 3.54
C VAL A 95 7.81 23.15 2.14
N LEU A 96 8.62 24.14 1.74
CA LEU A 96 8.54 24.73 0.40
C LEU A 96 8.81 23.69 -0.69
N THR A 97 9.86 22.87 -0.55
CA THR A 97 10.14 21.78 -1.51
C THR A 97 9.01 20.76 -1.60
N LEU A 98 8.36 20.43 -0.49
CA LEU A 98 7.19 19.54 -0.50
C LEU A 98 5.97 20.22 -1.13
N GLY A 99 5.79 21.52 -0.87
CA GLY A 99 4.78 22.36 -1.49
C GLY A 99 4.94 22.37 -3.01
N GLU A 100 6.10 22.73 -3.54
CA GLU A 100 6.36 22.75 -4.99
C GLU A 100 6.13 21.39 -5.67
N ARG A 101 6.52 20.29 -5.01
CA ARG A 101 6.41 18.94 -5.59
C ARG A 101 4.96 18.45 -5.67
N TYR A 102 4.14 18.82 -4.69
CA TYR A 102 2.78 18.29 -4.52
C TYR A 102 1.70 19.37 -4.63
N SER A 103 2.08 20.62 -4.97
CA SER A 103 1.13 21.66 -5.31
C SER A 103 0.34 21.13 -6.50
N PRO A 104 -1.00 21.17 -6.45
CA PRO A 104 -1.75 21.07 -7.68
C PRO A 104 -1.19 22.11 -8.67
N PRO A 105 -1.21 21.83 -9.99
CA PRO A 105 -0.95 22.88 -10.96
C PRO A 105 -1.86 24.04 -10.58
N ASP A 106 -1.31 25.25 -10.54
CA ASP A 106 -2.09 26.43 -10.19
C ASP A 106 -3.37 26.39 -11.02
N ASP A 107 -4.54 26.49 -10.38
CA ASP A 107 -5.83 26.67 -11.06
C ASP A 107 -5.85 27.95 -11.93
N ASP A 108 -4.74 28.70 -11.93
CA ASP A 108 -4.39 29.81 -12.82
C ASP A 108 -4.15 29.39 -14.28
N THR A 109 -4.30 28.11 -14.65
CA THR A 109 -4.48 27.78 -16.08
C THR A 109 -5.67 28.59 -16.59
N PRO A 110 -5.49 29.51 -17.56
CA PRO A 110 -6.60 30.28 -18.07
C PRO A 110 -7.62 29.29 -18.61
N ILE A 111 -8.80 29.24 -17.97
CA ILE A 111 -9.93 28.48 -18.50
C ILE A 111 -10.16 29.05 -19.91
N PRO A 112 -10.14 28.22 -20.96
CA PRO A 112 -10.42 28.69 -22.31
C PRO A 112 -11.69 29.52 -22.31
N GLU A 113 -11.69 30.64 -23.01
CA GLU A 113 -12.79 31.62 -22.97
C GLU A 113 -14.15 30.96 -23.32
N GLU A 114 -14.12 29.94 -24.19
CA GLU A 114 -15.26 29.09 -24.56
C GLU A 114 -15.80 28.24 -23.38
N GLU A 115 -14.91 27.63 -22.59
CA GLU A 115 -15.28 26.83 -21.41
C GLU A 115 -15.83 27.71 -20.28
N ALA A 116 -15.22 28.89 -20.08
CA ALA A 116 -15.70 29.86 -19.10
C ALA A 116 -17.09 30.41 -19.49
N ALA A 117 -17.33 30.67 -20.78
CA ALA A 117 -18.62 31.12 -21.29
C ALA A 117 -19.72 30.07 -21.06
N TYR A 118 -19.44 28.79 -21.34
CA TYR A 118 -20.37 27.68 -21.10
C TYR A 118 -20.69 27.49 -19.61
N ALA A 119 -19.68 27.56 -18.75
CA ALA A 119 -19.86 27.48 -17.30
C ALA A 119 -20.75 28.62 -16.78
N LEU A 120 -20.52 29.85 -17.25
CA LEU A 120 -21.35 31.01 -16.91
C LEU A 120 -22.78 30.89 -17.42
N GLU A 121 -22.98 30.43 -18.65
CA GLU A 121 -24.30 30.18 -19.23
C GLU A 121 -25.07 29.13 -18.43
N THR A 122 -24.39 28.05 -18.03
CA THR A 122 -24.95 26.99 -17.19
C THR A 122 -25.37 27.51 -15.82
N ILE A 123 -24.53 28.32 -15.17
CA ILE A 123 -24.84 28.96 -13.88
C ILE A 123 -26.03 29.91 -14.03
N LYS A 124 -26.06 30.74 -15.08
CA LYS A 124 -27.19 31.64 -15.38
C LYS A 124 -28.49 30.87 -15.57
N HIS A 125 -28.48 29.79 -16.34
CA HIS A 125 -29.66 28.94 -16.56
C HIS A 125 -30.13 28.28 -15.26
N TYR A 126 -29.22 27.81 -14.41
CA TYR A 126 -29.55 27.23 -13.11
C TYR A 126 -30.19 28.26 -12.17
N LEU A 127 -29.64 29.48 -12.11
CA LEU A 127 -30.21 30.58 -11.32
C LEU A 127 -31.58 31.02 -11.85
N LEU A 128 -31.76 31.05 -13.18
CA LEU A 128 -33.04 31.37 -13.82
C LEU A 128 -34.13 30.33 -13.49
N MET A 129 -33.74 29.04 -13.39
CA MET A 129 -34.63 27.95 -12.99
C MET A 129 -34.96 27.94 -11.49
N GLN A 130 -34.14 28.60 -10.65
CA GLN A 130 -34.40 28.76 -9.22
C GLN A 130 -35.22 30.02 -8.89
N GLY A 131 -35.51 30.89 -9.87
CA GLY A 131 -36.32 32.09 -9.66
C GLY A 131 -35.61 33.23 -8.91
N ASP A 132 -34.28 33.13 -8.73
CA ASP A 132 -33.44 34.08 -8.00
C ASP A 132 -32.74 35.12 -8.91
N PHE A 133 -33.22 35.30 -10.14
CA PHE A 133 -32.91 36.49 -10.95
C PHE A 133 -33.98 37.54 -10.66
N GLY A 134 -33.84 38.20 -9.50
CA GLY A 134 -34.58 39.41 -9.19
C GLY A 134 -34.09 40.55 -10.05
N ASP A 135 -35.00 41.17 -10.79
CA ASP A 135 -34.80 42.45 -11.44
C ASP A 135 -34.48 43.53 -10.38
N GLU A 136 -33.28 44.10 -10.43
CA GLU A 136 -32.97 45.48 -10.02
C GLU A 136 -31.63 45.95 -10.62
#